data_AF-A0A8B6GWM2-F1
#
_entry.id   AF-A0A8B6GWM2-F1
#
_cell.length_a   1.000
_cell.length_b   1.000
_cell.length_c   1.000
_cell.angle_alpha   90.00
_cell.angle_beta   90.00
_cell.angle_gamma   90.00
#
_symmetry.space_group_name_H-M   'P 1'
#
loop_
_entity.id
_entity.type
_entity.pdbx_description
1 polymer ?
#
loop_
_entity_poly.entity_id
_entity_poly.type
_entity_poly.pdbx_seq_one_letter_code
_entity_poly.pdbx_strand_id
1 'polypeptide(L)'
;MYDKTSESLKVNEARKDLFTRKGRAIDNIPPTEAALLEHSKRACYMASQCWDRCLEPSPSFSDPGAWGWERNKSKMWVPFWTSLQEASACCNELIKCGCKAQNGCRGRCKCLKAMLSCTALCKCGGECDRD
;
A
#
# COMPACT_ATOMS: atom_id res chain seq x y z
N MET A 1 -7.27 12.78 14.08
CA MET A 1 -7.58 11.38 14.47
C MET A 1 -8.63 10.86 13.51
N TYR A 2 -8.31 9.81 12.73
CA TYR A 2 -9.16 9.33 11.63
C TYR A 2 -10.53 8.84 12.09
N ASP A 3 -10.62 8.35 13.33
CA ASP A 3 -11.86 7.99 13.97
C ASP A 3 -11.68 7.98 15.49
N LYS A 4 -12.51 8.76 16.21
CA LYS A 4 -12.45 8.88 17.67
C LYS A 4 -13.22 7.78 18.38
N THR A 5 -14.09 7.06 17.67
CA THR A 5 -14.92 5.98 18.24
C THR A 5 -14.35 4.61 17.89
N SER A 6 -13.13 4.54 17.36
CA SER A 6 -12.51 3.26 17.03
C SER A 6 -11.96 2.62 18.30
N GLU A 7 -12.31 1.35 18.52
CA GLU A 7 -11.76 0.52 19.61
C GLU A 7 -10.52 -0.28 19.15
N SER A 8 -10.14 -0.14 17.88
CA SER A 8 -9.01 -0.88 17.31
C SER A 8 -7.68 -0.37 17.83
N LEU A 9 -6.88 -1.25 18.41
CA LEU A 9 -5.52 -0.95 18.86
C LEU A 9 -4.46 -1.12 17.76
N LYS A 10 -4.82 -1.70 16.61
CA LYS A 10 -3.91 -1.89 15.48
C LYS A 10 -4.29 -1.03 14.29
N VAL A 11 -3.29 -0.48 13.61
CA VAL A 11 -3.47 0.46 12.49
C VAL A 11 -4.20 -0.19 11.32
N ASN A 12 -3.77 -1.39 10.91
CA ASN A 12 -4.35 -2.07 9.76
C ASN A 12 -5.79 -2.58 10.03
N GLU A 13 -6.09 -2.99 11.26
CA GLU A 13 -7.46 -3.36 11.67
C GLU A 13 -8.39 -2.14 11.64
N ALA A 14 -7.95 -1.00 12.18
CA ALA A 14 -8.69 0.26 12.12
C ALA A 14 -8.92 0.70 10.66
N ARG A 15 -7.88 0.59 9.82
CA ARG A 15 -7.96 0.92 8.39
C ARG A 15 -8.99 0.04 7.67
N LYS A 16 -9.03 -1.27 7.96
CA LYS A 16 -10.01 -2.21 7.40
C LYS A 16 -11.44 -1.87 7.83
N ASP A 17 -11.67 -1.56 9.10
CA ASP A 17 -12.99 -1.19 9.62
C ASP A 17 -13.50 0.11 8.98
N LEU A 18 -12.63 1.11 8.87
CA LEU A 18 -12.96 2.40 8.25
C LEU A 18 -13.32 2.27 6.77
N PHE A 19 -12.60 1.42 6.04
CA PHE A 19 -12.86 1.18 4.62
C PHE A 19 -14.14 0.37 4.40
N THR A 20 -14.34 -0.70 5.17
CA THR A 20 -15.46 -1.64 4.95
C THR A 20 -16.75 -1.18 5.63
N ARG A 21 -16.79 -1.18 6.96
CA ARG A 21 -18.01 -0.90 7.74
C ARG A 21 -18.42 0.56 7.71
N LYS A 22 -17.44 1.48 7.68
CA LYS A 22 -17.70 2.93 7.67
C LYS A 22 -17.66 3.55 6.28
N GLY A 23 -17.37 2.75 5.24
CA GLY A 23 -17.45 3.17 3.83
C GLY A 23 -16.58 4.38 3.48
N ARG A 24 -15.48 4.63 4.21
CA ARG A 24 -14.64 5.81 3.99
C ARG A 24 -13.78 5.63 2.75
N ALA A 25 -13.64 6.72 1.97
CA ALA A 25 -12.72 6.78 0.84
C ALA A 25 -11.26 6.50 1.28
N ILE A 26 -10.45 5.94 0.38
CA ILE A 26 -9.07 5.52 0.68
C ILE A 26 -8.17 6.69 1.13
N ASP A 27 -8.46 7.90 0.65
CA ASP A 27 -7.74 9.13 1.02
C ASP A 27 -8.14 9.63 2.42
N ASN A 28 -9.25 9.13 2.97
CA ASN A 28 -9.84 9.53 4.25
C ASN A 28 -9.68 8.47 5.35
N ILE A 29 -8.74 7.54 5.19
CA ILE A 29 -8.39 6.51 6.18
C ILE A 29 -6.89 6.60 6.52
N PRO A 30 -6.44 6.14 7.71
CA PRO A 30 -5.03 6.22 8.10
C PRO A 30 -4.12 5.50 7.09
N PRO A 31 -2.84 5.88 6.97
CA PRO A 31 -1.87 5.11 6.19
C PRO A 31 -1.80 3.65 6.69
N THR A 32 -1.21 2.77 5.89
CA THR A 32 -0.88 1.42 6.37
C THR A 32 0.12 1.50 7.52
N GLU A 33 0.15 0.48 8.38
CA GLU A 33 1.11 0.40 9.48
C GLU A 33 2.56 0.52 8.99
N ALA A 34 2.88 -0.12 7.87
CA ALA A 34 4.20 -0.04 7.23
C ALA A 34 4.56 1.39 6.83
N ALA A 35 3.63 2.13 6.21
CA ALA A 35 3.87 3.51 5.83
C ALA A 35 3.96 4.44 7.05
N LEU A 36 3.15 4.19 8.09
CA LEU A 36 3.23 4.93 9.35
C LEU A 36 4.58 4.75 10.01
N LEU A 37 5.10 3.52 10.08
CA LEU A 37 6.40 3.22 10.68
C LEU A 37 7.53 4.01 10.00
N GLU A 38 7.59 3.98 8.67
CA GLU A 38 8.62 4.71 7.93
C GLU A 38 8.48 6.23 8.08
N HIS A 39 7.24 6.74 8.15
CA HIS A 39 7.00 8.15 8.46
C HIS A 39 7.48 8.53 9.87
N SER A 40 7.19 7.71 10.89
CA SER A 40 7.65 7.92 12.25
C SER A 40 9.17 7.91 12.36
N LYS A 41 9.85 6.98 11.67
CA LYS A 41 11.33 6.98 11.60
C LYS A 41 11.87 8.29 11.04
N ARG A 42 11.32 8.77 9.92
CA ARG A 42 11.73 10.06 9.34
C ARG A 42 11.51 11.23 10.30
N ALA A 43 10.35 11.29 10.95
CA ALA A 43 10.04 12.35 11.89
C ALA A 43 11.01 12.35 13.09
N CYS A 44 11.28 11.17 13.66
CA CYS A 44 12.27 11.00 14.73
C CYS A 44 13.66 11.44 14.29
N TYR A 45 14.10 11.04 13.08
CA TYR A 45 15.39 11.43 12.54
C TYR A 45 15.50 12.96 12.37
N MET A 46 14.48 13.62 11.81
CA MET A 46 14.50 15.07 11.68
C MET A 46 14.59 15.77 13.03
N ALA A 47 13.83 15.28 14.02
CA ALA A 47 13.84 15.83 15.36
C ALA A 47 15.22 15.67 16.03
N SER A 48 15.77 14.45 16.05
CA SER A 48 17.01 14.15 16.79
C SER A 48 18.28 14.56 16.06
N GLN A 49 18.30 14.50 14.72
CA GLN A 49 19.52 14.74 13.96
C GLN A 49 19.61 16.16 13.41
N CYS A 50 18.47 16.78 13.06
CA CYS A 50 18.48 18.12 12.46
C CYS A 50 18.11 19.20 13.47
N TRP A 51 17.03 19.03 14.23
CA TRP A 51 16.54 20.08 15.12
C TRP A 51 17.28 20.14 16.44
N ASP A 52 17.47 19.00 17.11
CA ASP A 52 18.19 18.91 18.38
C ASP A 52 19.65 19.41 18.27
N ARG A 53 20.23 19.22 17.08
CA ARG A 53 21.63 19.56 16.78
C ARG A 53 21.77 20.82 15.91
N CYS A 54 20.74 21.67 15.85
CA CYS A 54 20.72 22.83 14.97
C CYS A 54 21.79 23.89 15.29
N LEU A 55 22.29 23.89 16.53
CA LEU A 55 23.34 24.81 16.99
C LEU A 55 24.76 24.28 16.78
N GLU A 56 24.90 23.00 16.41
CA GLU A 56 26.20 22.45 16.06
C GLU A 56 26.62 22.97 14.68
N PRO A 57 27.81 23.58 14.53
CA PRO A 57 28.23 24.14 13.23
C PRO A 57 28.42 23.10 12.12
N SER A 58 28.72 21.85 12.48
CA SER A 58 28.95 20.75 11.53
C SER A 58 28.55 19.41 12.18
N PRO A 59 27.25 19.13 12.35
CA PRO A 59 26.79 17.91 12.97
C PRO A 59 27.04 16.71 12.05
N SER A 60 27.55 15.62 12.62
CA SER A 60 27.67 14.35 11.94
C SER A 60 26.31 13.65 11.89
N PHE A 61 25.81 13.38 10.69
CA PHE A 61 24.53 12.69 10.50
C PHE A 61 24.72 11.17 10.40
N SER A 62 23.87 10.39 11.09
CA SER A 62 23.74 8.95 10.83
C SER A 62 23.13 8.70 9.46
N ASP A 63 23.36 7.51 8.89
CA ASP A 63 22.84 7.18 7.56
C ASP A 63 21.28 7.28 7.51
N PRO A 64 20.71 8.13 6.63
CA PRO A 64 19.26 8.25 6.48
C PRO A 64 18.55 6.96 6.05
N GLY A 65 19.28 6.01 5.43
CA GLY A 65 18.73 4.74 4.94
C GLY A 65 18.03 3.92 6.02
N ALA A 66 18.56 3.93 7.25
CA ALA A 66 17.94 3.26 8.40
C ALA A 66 16.68 3.98 8.94
N TRP A 67 16.41 5.19 8.46
CA TRP A 67 15.41 6.11 9.02
C TRP A 67 14.30 6.47 8.04
N GLY A 68 13.93 5.52 7.17
CA GLY A 68 12.81 5.67 6.25
C GLY A 68 13.10 6.56 5.04
N TRP A 69 14.37 6.63 4.64
CA TRP A 69 14.82 7.23 3.39
C TRP A 69 15.46 6.17 2.49
N GLU A 70 15.41 6.40 1.18
CA GLU A 70 16.12 5.60 0.20
C GLU A 70 16.78 6.49 -0.85
N ARG A 71 17.73 5.95 -1.62
CA ARG A 71 18.35 6.69 -2.73
C ARG A 71 17.63 6.39 -4.03
N ASN A 72 17.20 7.43 -4.72
CA ASN A 72 16.66 7.30 -6.07
C ASN A 72 17.78 7.05 -7.10
N LYS A 73 17.39 6.91 -8.38
CA LYS A 73 18.33 6.70 -9.51
C LYS A 73 19.41 7.79 -9.63
N SER A 74 19.09 9.01 -9.21
CA SER A 74 20.00 10.15 -9.19
C SER A 74 20.81 10.24 -7.88
N LYS A 75 20.80 9.19 -7.05
CA LYS A 75 21.45 9.11 -5.73
C LYS A 75 20.95 10.15 -4.71
N MET A 76 19.80 10.77 -4.96
CA MET A 76 19.19 11.72 -4.01
C MET A 76 18.37 10.96 -2.97
N TRP A 77 18.40 11.44 -1.73
CA TRP A 77 17.54 10.92 -0.67
C TRP A 77 16.08 11.28 -0.97
N VAL A 78 15.24 10.26 -1.02
CA VAL A 78 13.79 10.39 -1.16
C VAL A 78 13.12 9.58 -0.05
N PRO A 79 11.88 9.92 0.36
CA PRO A 79 11.18 9.15 1.36
C PRO A 79 10.98 7.70 0.88
N PHE A 80 11.38 6.74 1.71
CA PHE A 80 10.95 5.36 1.56
C PHE A 80 9.52 5.26 2.11
N TRP A 81 8.54 5.16 1.23
CA TRP A 81 7.14 5.36 1.60
C TRP A 81 6.54 4.19 2.38
N THR A 82 6.85 2.95 2.00
CA THR A 82 6.29 1.74 2.59
C THR A 82 7.12 0.53 2.17
N SER A 83 7.19 -0.47 3.05
CA SER A 83 7.76 -1.80 2.72
C SER A 83 6.76 -2.74 2.06
N LEU A 84 5.48 -2.34 1.98
CA LEU A 84 4.45 -3.12 1.29
C LEU A 84 4.60 -3.00 -0.22
N GLN A 85 4.38 -4.12 -0.89
CA GLN A 85 4.28 -4.14 -2.34
C GLN A 85 2.98 -3.44 -2.80
N GLU A 86 3.04 -2.84 -3.98
CA GLU A 86 1.86 -2.30 -4.66
C GLU A 86 0.73 -3.33 -4.73
N ALA A 87 -0.50 -2.89 -4.45
CA ALA A 87 -1.68 -3.76 -4.44
C ALA A 87 -1.86 -4.50 -5.77
N SER A 88 -1.50 -3.87 -6.89
CA SER A 88 -1.55 -4.48 -8.22
C SER A 88 -0.65 -5.71 -8.39
N ALA A 89 0.38 -5.83 -7.55
CA ALA A 89 1.36 -6.90 -7.64
C ALA A 89 1.15 -8.00 -6.58
N CYS A 90 0.33 -7.76 -5.55
CA CYS A 90 0.07 -8.74 -4.48
C CYS A 90 -1.41 -9.12 -4.30
N CYS A 91 -2.37 -8.29 -4.73
CA CYS A 91 -3.80 -8.60 -4.66
C CYS A 91 -4.25 -9.35 -5.92
N ASN A 92 -4.21 -10.68 -5.84
CA ASN A 92 -4.63 -11.54 -6.95
C ASN A 92 -6.10 -11.30 -7.34
N GLU A 93 -6.94 -10.85 -6.41
CA GLU A 93 -8.35 -10.51 -6.64
C GLU A 93 -8.55 -9.33 -7.60
N LEU A 94 -7.51 -8.52 -7.85
CA LEU A 94 -7.52 -7.47 -8.86
C LEU A 94 -7.22 -8.00 -10.27
N ILE A 95 -6.86 -9.28 -10.42
CA ILE A 95 -6.63 -9.91 -11.72
C ILE A 95 -7.95 -9.95 -12.49
N LYS A 96 -7.98 -9.22 -13.61
CA LYS A 96 -9.09 -9.23 -14.56
C LYS A 96 -8.69 -9.83 -15.89
N CYS A 97 -9.54 -10.70 -16.44
CA CYS A 97 -9.36 -11.23 -17.78
C CYS A 97 -9.94 -10.28 -18.84
N GLY A 98 -9.36 -10.34 -20.03
CA GLY A 98 -9.88 -9.67 -21.23
C GLY A 98 -10.77 -10.57 -22.10
N CYS A 99 -11.20 -11.72 -21.57
CA CYS A 99 -12.03 -12.67 -22.31
C CYS A 99 -13.37 -12.05 -22.65
N LYS A 100 -13.91 -12.40 -23.83
CA LYS A 100 -15.27 -12.04 -24.22
C LYS A 100 -16.22 -13.14 -23.74
N ALA A 101 -17.36 -12.78 -23.15
CA ALA A 101 -18.29 -13.75 -22.58
C ALA A 101 -18.70 -14.85 -23.58
N GLN A 102 -18.94 -14.47 -24.84
CA GLN A 102 -19.33 -15.40 -25.91
C GLN A 102 -18.30 -16.50 -26.23
N ASN A 103 -17.03 -16.34 -25.84
CA ASN A 103 -15.97 -17.30 -26.16
C ASN A 103 -15.58 -18.18 -24.95
N GLY A 104 -16.24 -17.99 -23.80
CA GLY A 104 -15.89 -18.66 -22.55
C GLY A 104 -14.53 -18.23 -21.98
N CYS A 105 -14.26 -18.65 -20.74
CA CYS A 105 -13.00 -18.37 -20.05
C CYS A 105 -12.13 -19.63 -19.92
N ARG A 106 -11.36 -19.93 -20.97
CA ARG A 106 -10.51 -21.14 -21.06
C ARG A 106 -9.02 -20.85 -20.83
N GLY A 107 -8.11 -21.69 -21.33
CA GLY A 107 -6.66 -21.67 -21.05
C GLY A 107 -5.88 -20.37 -21.30
N ARG A 108 -6.46 -19.36 -21.99
CA ARG A 108 -5.86 -18.01 -22.12
C ARG A 108 -6.38 -17.01 -21.08
N CYS A 109 -7.35 -17.38 -20.26
CA CYS A 109 -7.91 -16.53 -19.21
C CYS A 109 -6.88 -16.34 -18.08
N LYS A 110 -6.57 -15.08 -17.76
CA LYS A 110 -5.64 -14.73 -16.66
C LYS A 110 -6.17 -15.19 -15.31
N CYS A 111 -7.48 -15.05 -15.07
CA CYS A 111 -8.11 -15.49 -13.83
C CYS A 111 -7.97 -17.00 -13.65
N LEU A 112 -8.23 -17.78 -14.72
CA LEU A 112 -8.06 -19.23 -14.68
C LEU A 112 -6.61 -19.64 -14.40
N LYS A 113 -5.64 -19.00 -15.07
CA LYS A 113 -4.21 -19.26 -14.82
C LYS A 113 -3.77 -18.91 -13.40
N ALA A 114 -4.42 -17.93 -12.79
CA ALA A 114 -4.20 -17.54 -11.40
C ALA A 114 -5.04 -18.36 -10.40
N MET A 115 -5.74 -19.41 -10.86
CA MET A 115 -6.65 -20.23 -10.05
C MET A 115 -7.79 -19.43 -9.38
N LEU A 116 -8.25 -18.37 -10.05
CA LEU A 116 -9.32 -17.49 -9.58
C LEU A 116 -10.57 -17.57 -10.43
N SER A 117 -11.70 -17.30 -9.79
CA SER A 117 -12.96 -17.02 -10.48
C SER A 117 -12.91 -15.66 -11.17
N CYS A 118 -13.46 -15.58 -12.38
CA CYS A 118 -13.72 -14.28 -13.02
C CYS A 118 -14.70 -13.48 -12.15
N THR A 119 -14.40 -12.21 -11.93
CA THR A 119 -15.24 -11.27 -11.18
C THR A 119 -15.88 -10.26 -12.13
N ALA A 120 -16.78 -9.41 -11.62
CA ALA A 120 -17.36 -8.30 -12.36
C ALA A 120 -16.31 -7.29 -12.91
N LEU A 121 -15.06 -7.34 -12.42
CA LEU A 121 -13.95 -6.55 -12.96
C LEU A 121 -13.44 -7.08 -14.32
N CYS A 122 -13.78 -8.31 -14.68
CA CYS A 122 -13.38 -8.94 -15.94
C CYS A 122 -14.22 -8.44 -17.12
N LYS A 123 -13.65 -8.45 -18.32
CA LYS A 123 -14.39 -8.11 -19.56
C LYS A 123 -15.52 -9.10 -19.86
N CYS A 124 -15.42 -10.33 -19.37
CA CYS A 124 -16.49 -11.32 -19.46
C CYS A 124 -17.61 -11.13 -18.43
N GLY A 125 -17.50 -10.13 -17.54
CA GLY A 125 -18.48 -9.87 -16.49
C GLY A 125 -18.50 -10.86 -15.32
N GLY A 126 -17.65 -11.90 -15.34
CA GLY A 126 -17.69 -12.97 -14.34
C GLY A 126 -18.68 -14.10 -14.65
N GLU A 127 -19.50 -13.93 -15.70
CA GLU A 127 -20.54 -14.88 -16.12
C GLU A 127 -20.08 -15.82 -17.24
N CYS A 128 -18.77 -15.90 -17.51
CA CYS A 128 -18.28 -16.79 -18.54
C CYS A 128 -18.32 -18.26 -18.09
N ASP A 129 -18.85 -19.11 -18.97
CA ASP A 129 -18.80 -20.55 -18.80
C ASP A 129 -17.36 -21.06 -18.82
N ARG A 130 -17.13 -22.10 -17.99
CA ARG A 130 -15.83 -22.73 -17.78
C ARG A 130 -15.65 -24.06 -18.52
N ASP A 131 -16.62 -24.45 -19.33
CA ASP A 131 -16.58 -25.67 -20.14
C ASP A 131 -15.66 -25.54 -21.37
#